data_AF-A0A920N6C4-F1
#
_entry.id   AF-A0A920N6C4-F1
#
_cell.length_a   1.000
_cell.length_b   1.000
_cell.length_c   1.000
_cell.angle_alpha   90.00
_cell.angle_beta   90.00
_cell.angle_gamma   90.00
#
_symmetry.space_group_name_H-M   'P 1'
#
loop_
_entity.id
_entity.type
_entity.pdbx_description
1 polymer ?
#
loop_
_entity_poly.entity_id
_entity_poly.type
_entity_poly.pdbx_seq_one_letter_code
_entity_poly.pdbx_strand_id
1 'polypeptide(L)'
;MADLIDTEGFDCAATVTVRKGQTYTIELADLDHRGHRSYVYRLEVVAGPRVVACLPSGGRPGTTVPVTFVGYGLKSGVAQLETLVSNVVFPKDEAGTGWYQHRLKTPHGQAPPVPLRLADFAELVEPAAGAVRVLAPGAAITGTLSTPGEIDEYSFLAKAGQMVRFEAISAEIGTWLDPVLRIIDKDDKQVAINDDFGGTLDARLDFKVPADGTYRVRLHNGTGIDGSLDSVYRLTARLQQPGFTLSLPRPSRRPSGAKPP
;
A
#
# COMPACT_ATOMS: atom_id res chain seq x y z
N MET A 1 -23.46 -5.82 -17.28
CA MET A 1 -22.96 -4.45 -17.20
C MET A 1 -22.18 -4.36 -15.90
N ALA A 2 -20.89 -4.03 -15.96
CA ALA A 2 -20.15 -3.58 -14.79
C ALA A 2 -20.07 -2.06 -14.95
N ASP A 3 -20.73 -1.34 -14.05
CA ASP A 3 -20.76 0.11 -14.05
C ASP A 3 -19.92 0.58 -12.87
N LEU A 4 -19.08 1.58 -13.10
CA LEU A 4 -18.17 2.11 -12.10
C LEU A 4 -18.02 3.60 -12.34
N ILE A 5 -18.30 4.38 -11.30
CA ILE A 5 -18.09 5.82 -11.27
C ILE A 5 -17.07 6.05 -10.18
N ASP A 6 -15.99 6.75 -10.51
CA ASP A 6 -15.11 7.32 -9.52
C ASP A 6 -15.38 8.83 -9.42
N THR A 7 -15.66 9.30 -8.21
CA THR A 7 -15.88 10.72 -7.89
C THR A 7 -14.71 11.34 -7.14
N GLU A 8 -13.72 10.54 -6.76
CA GLU A 8 -12.64 10.94 -5.86
C GLU A 8 -11.36 11.31 -6.61
N GLY A 9 -11.33 11.14 -7.94
CA GLY A 9 -10.23 11.57 -8.80
C GLY A 9 -9.13 10.51 -8.98
N PHE A 10 -9.46 9.26 -8.71
CA PHE A 10 -8.65 8.07 -8.90
C PHE A 10 -8.85 7.43 -10.29
N ASP A 11 -7.95 6.51 -10.65
CA ASP A 11 -8.08 5.73 -11.88
C ASP A 11 -9.19 4.68 -11.74
N CYS A 12 -10.22 4.77 -12.59
CA CYS A 12 -11.28 3.75 -12.66
C CYS A 12 -10.72 2.39 -13.08
N ALA A 13 -11.02 1.34 -12.31
CA ALA A 13 -10.57 -0.01 -12.63
C ALA A 13 -11.64 -1.06 -12.32
N ALA A 14 -12.12 -1.75 -13.37
CA ALA A 14 -13.10 -2.82 -13.27
C ALA A 14 -12.51 -4.18 -13.62
N THR A 15 -13.00 -5.23 -12.98
CA THR A 15 -12.71 -6.63 -13.34
C THR A 15 -13.99 -7.30 -13.81
N VAL A 16 -13.98 -7.95 -14.97
CA VAL A 16 -15.16 -8.59 -15.56
C VAL A 16 -14.87 -10.01 -16.03
N THR A 17 -15.81 -10.93 -15.82
CA THR A 17 -15.75 -12.27 -16.42
C THR A 17 -16.26 -12.20 -17.86
N VAL A 18 -15.38 -12.47 -18.82
CA VAL A 18 -15.73 -12.53 -20.24
C VAL A 18 -15.98 -13.97 -20.70
N ARG A 19 -16.89 -14.15 -21.66
CA ARG A 19 -17.20 -15.45 -22.27
C ARG A 19 -16.59 -15.52 -23.66
N LYS A 20 -16.00 -16.68 -23.99
CA LYS A 20 -15.40 -16.92 -25.31
C LYS A 20 -16.43 -16.72 -26.42
N GLY A 21 -16.02 -16.01 -27.49
CA GLY A 21 -16.85 -15.77 -28.68
C GLY A 21 -17.90 -14.67 -28.51
N GLN A 22 -17.93 -13.98 -27.37
CA GLN A 22 -18.80 -12.82 -27.15
C GLN A 22 -18.05 -11.52 -27.43
N THR A 23 -18.78 -10.51 -27.91
CA THR A 23 -18.28 -9.14 -28.06
C THR A 23 -18.72 -8.31 -26.87
N TYR A 24 -17.81 -7.48 -26.36
CA TYR A 24 -18.04 -6.58 -25.23
C TYR A 24 -17.65 -5.16 -25.65
N THR A 25 -18.42 -4.18 -25.20
CA THR A 25 -18.12 -2.76 -25.37
C THR A 25 -17.68 -2.18 -24.02
N ILE A 26 -16.63 -1.37 -24.04
CA ILE A 26 -16.20 -0.54 -22.90
C ILE A 26 -16.57 0.89 -23.25
N GLU A 27 -17.37 1.51 -22.38
CA GLU A 27 -17.74 2.93 -22.49
C GLU A 27 -17.02 3.69 -21.38
N LEU A 28 -16.39 4.81 -21.74
CA LEU A 28 -15.70 5.71 -20.83
C LEU A 28 -16.20 7.12 -21.09
N ALA A 29 -16.61 7.81 -20.04
CA ALA A 29 -17.03 9.20 -20.08
C ALA A 29 -16.48 9.94 -18.85
N ASP A 30 -16.29 11.25 -18.97
CA ASP A 30 -16.19 12.10 -17.78
C ASP A 30 -17.54 12.15 -17.06
N LEU A 31 -17.54 12.51 -15.77
CA LEU A 31 -18.72 12.45 -14.90
C LEU A 31 -19.94 13.19 -15.48
N ASP A 32 -19.70 14.33 -16.15
CA ASP A 32 -20.74 15.15 -16.75
C ASP A 32 -20.97 14.86 -18.24
N HIS A 33 -20.31 13.84 -18.79
CA HIS A 33 -20.30 13.48 -20.22
C HIS A 33 -19.97 14.66 -21.15
N ARG A 34 -19.22 15.64 -20.65
CA ARG A 34 -18.98 16.90 -21.35
C ARG A 34 -17.99 16.73 -22.49
N GLY A 35 -16.96 15.91 -22.28
CA GLY A 35 -15.82 15.74 -23.17
C GLY A 35 -14.99 17.04 -23.33
N HIS A 36 -13.67 16.91 -23.42
CA HIS A 36 -12.81 18.02 -23.81
C HIS A 36 -11.49 17.51 -24.39
N ARG A 37 -10.89 18.27 -25.32
CA ARG A 37 -9.61 17.88 -25.95
C ARG A 37 -8.43 17.73 -24.97
N SER A 38 -8.54 18.29 -23.76
CA SER A 38 -7.54 18.16 -22.70
C SER A 38 -7.81 16.99 -21.77
N TYR A 39 -8.94 16.30 -21.91
CA TYR A 39 -9.27 15.10 -21.13
C TYR A 39 -8.66 13.90 -21.85
N VAL A 40 -7.39 13.63 -21.53
CA VAL A 40 -6.65 12.52 -22.10
C VAL A 40 -6.76 11.35 -21.13
N TYR A 41 -7.11 10.16 -21.63
CA TYR A 41 -7.15 8.93 -20.85
C TYR A 41 -6.17 7.90 -21.40
N ARG A 42 -5.84 6.91 -20.58
CA ARG A 42 -5.17 5.68 -21.00
C ARG A 42 -6.02 4.51 -20.57
N LEU A 43 -6.51 3.74 -21.54
CA LEU A 43 -7.21 2.49 -21.29
C LEU A 43 -6.24 1.32 -21.40
N GLU A 44 -6.12 0.54 -20.33
CA GLU A 44 -5.40 -0.73 -20.33
C GLU A 44 -6.40 -1.88 -20.18
N VAL A 45 -6.27 -2.90 -21.03
CA VAL A 45 -7.08 -4.12 -20.96
C VAL A 45 -6.13 -5.29 -20.81
N VAL A 46 -6.17 -5.94 -19.64
CA VAL A 46 -5.30 -7.08 -19.31
C VAL A 46 -6.16 -8.32 -19.10
N ALA A 47 -5.80 -9.40 -19.79
CA ALA A 47 -6.39 -10.71 -19.54
C ALA A 47 -5.69 -11.39 -18.37
N GLY A 48 -6.47 -11.90 -17.41
CA GLY A 48 -5.96 -12.66 -16.28
C GLY A 48 -6.45 -12.13 -14.93
N PRO A 49 -5.87 -12.62 -13.83
CA PRO A 49 -6.21 -12.15 -12.50
C PRO A 49 -5.76 -10.70 -12.24
N ARG A 50 -6.43 -10.03 -11.31
CA ARG A 50 -6.02 -8.72 -10.78
C ARG A 50 -5.74 -8.84 -9.29
N VAL A 51 -4.54 -8.45 -8.85
CA VAL A 51 -4.21 -8.30 -7.42
C VAL A 51 -4.56 -6.88 -7.00
N VAL A 52 -5.18 -6.73 -5.83
CA VAL A 52 -5.53 -5.44 -5.23
C VAL A 52 -4.81 -5.20 -3.90
N ALA A 53 -4.38 -6.24 -3.19
CA ALA A 53 -3.57 -6.10 -1.98
C ALA A 53 -2.70 -7.33 -1.70
N CYS A 54 -1.70 -7.17 -0.83
CA CYS A 54 -0.77 -8.24 -0.41
C CYS A 54 -0.51 -8.19 1.10
N LEU A 55 -0.47 -9.36 1.76
CA LEU A 55 -0.16 -9.50 3.18
C LEU A 55 0.91 -10.59 3.41
N PRO A 56 2.13 -10.23 3.87
CA PRO A 56 2.62 -8.86 4.02
C PRO A 56 2.80 -8.18 2.65
N SER A 57 2.80 -6.84 2.64
CA SER A 57 3.05 -6.03 1.43
C SER A 57 4.53 -5.70 1.20
N GLY A 58 5.41 -6.42 1.91
CA GLY A 58 6.85 -6.26 1.81
C GLY A 58 7.61 -7.50 2.28
N GLY A 59 8.92 -7.46 2.09
CA GLY A 59 9.84 -8.54 2.42
C GLY A 59 11.26 -8.03 2.64
N ARG A 60 12.00 -8.73 3.51
CA ARG A 60 13.44 -8.52 3.63
C ARG A 60 14.14 -8.99 2.35
N PRO A 61 15.12 -8.24 1.83
CA PRO A 61 15.88 -8.67 0.65
C PRO A 61 16.53 -10.04 0.85
N GLY A 62 16.42 -10.90 -0.16
CA GLY A 62 17.01 -12.24 -0.16
C GLY A 62 16.26 -13.30 0.67
N THR A 63 15.09 -12.98 1.24
CA THR A 63 14.28 -13.96 1.96
C THR A 63 13.17 -14.54 1.08
N THR A 64 12.58 -15.65 1.54
CA THR A 64 11.34 -16.19 0.96
C THR A 64 10.25 -16.08 2.00
N VAL A 65 9.13 -15.48 1.63
CA VAL A 65 8.01 -15.22 2.55
C VAL A 65 6.71 -15.71 1.91
N PRO A 66 5.83 -16.42 2.65
CA PRO A 66 4.48 -16.67 2.18
C PRO A 66 3.70 -15.35 2.16
N VAL A 67 3.28 -14.93 0.97
CA VAL A 67 2.46 -13.73 0.78
C VAL A 67 1.05 -14.15 0.43
N THR A 68 0.08 -13.60 1.15
CA THR A 68 -1.35 -13.68 0.82
C THR A 68 -1.69 -12.58 -0.17
N PHE A 69 -2.04 -12.95 -1.38
CA PHE A 69 -2.54 -12.04 -2.41
C PHE A 69 -4.05 -11.96 -2.30
N VAL A 70 -4.59 -10.74 -2.27
CA VAL A 70 -6.03 -10.45 -2.34
C VAL A 70 -6.33 -9.88 -3.71
N GLY A 71 -7.37 -10.36 -4.39
CA GLY A 71 -7.60 -9.99 -5.78
C GLY A 71 -8.76 -10.70 -6.44
N TYR A 72 -9.01 -10.36 -7.70
CA TYR A 72 -10.09 -10.93 -8.50
C TYR A 72 -9.59 -12.03 -9.43
N GLY A 73 -10.28 -13.17 -9.45
CA GLY A 73 -10.00 -14.30 -10.35
C GLY A 73 -8.68 -15.02 -10.08
N LEU A 74 -8.15 -14.92 -8.86
CA LEU A 74 -6.88 -15.54 -8.46
C LEU A 74 -6.95 -17.08 -8.52
N LYS A 75 -8.06 -17.66 -8.06
CA LYS A 75 -8.30 -19.11 -7.93
C LYS A 75 -9.31 -19.63 -8.93
N SER A 76 -10.38 -18.89 -9.20
CA SER A 76 -11.49 -19.35 -10.06
C SER A 76 -11.40 -18.86 -11.50
N GLY A 77 -10.64 -17.79 -11.76
CA GLY A 77 -10.60 -17.13 -13.07
C GLY A 77 -11.88 -16.33 -13.39
N VAL A 78 -12.80 -16.19 -12.43
CA VAL A 78 -13.97 -15.31 -12.55
C VAL A 78 -13.76 -14.03 -11.74
N ALA A 79 -14.45 -12.94 -12.11
CA ALA A 79 -14.43 -11.65 -11.45
C ALA A 79 -15.10 -11.69 -10.06
N GLN A 80 -14.46 -12.41 -9.14
CA GLN A 80 -14.83 -12.57 -7.75
C GLN A 80 -13.60 -12.30 -6.89
N LEU A 81 -13.78 -11.57 -5.80
CA LEU A 81 -12.73 -11.30 -4.82
C LEU A 81 -12.34 -12.59 -4.08
N GLU A 82 -11.06 -12.89 -4.09
CA GLU A 82 -10.46 -14.13 -3.61
C GLU A 82 -9.12 -13.84 -2.94
N THR A 83 -8.62 -14.82 -2.19
CA THR A 83 -7.26 -14.80 -1.66
C THR A 83 -6.46 -16.00 -2.14
N LEU A 84 -5.17 -15.83 -2.40
CA LEU A 84 -4.24 -16.90 -2.77
C LEU A 84 -2.92 -16.71 -2.03
N VAL A 85 -2.43 -17.75 -1.35
CA VAL A 85 -1.11 -17.72 -0.72
C VAL A 85 -0.07 -18.26 -1.70
N SER A 86 1.04 -17.54 -1.88
CA SER A 86 2.18 -17.99 -2.66
C SER A 86 3.50 -17.57 -2.01
N ASN A 87 4.52 -18.41 -2.11
CA ASN A 87 5.85 -18.08 -1.60
C ASN A 87 6.54 -17.11 -2.57
N VAL A 88 6.84 -15.92 -2.08
CA VAL A 88 7.57 -14.89 -2.83
C VAL A 88 9.04 -14.93 -2.44
N VAL A 89 9.91 -15.11 -3.43
CA VAL A 89 11.35 -14.96 -3.26
C VAL A 89 11.69 -13.49 -3.48
N PHE A 90 11.98 -12.77 -2.40
CA PHE A 90 12.41 -11.39 -2.47
C PHE A 90 13.85 -11.35 -2.99
N PRO A 91 14.13 -10.59 -4.07
CA PRO A 91 15.49 -10.46 -4.57
C PRO A 91 16.38 -9.82 -3.50
N LYS A 92 17.68 -10.07 -3.58
CA LYS A 92 18.64 -9.21 -2.89
C LYS A 92 18.47 -7.79 -3.48
N ASP A 93 18.53 -6.77 -2.62
CA ASP A 93 18.32 -5.38 -3.05
C ASP A 93 19.60 -4.82 -3.67
N GLU A 94 20.04 -5.43 -4.77
CA GLU A 94 21.25 -5.03 -5.50
C GLU A 94 21.04 -3.69 -6.24
N ALA A 95 19.78 -3.34 -6.53
CA ALA A 95 19.41 -2.12 -7.25
C ALA A 95 19.21 -0.90 -6.31
N GLY A 96 19.06 -1.13 -5.00
CA GLY A 96 18.83 -0.07 -4.01
C GLY A 96 17.55 0.73 -4.25
N THR A 97 16.56 0.16 -4.94
CA THR A 97 15.32 0.85 -5.32
C THR A 97 14.27 0.81 -4.21
N GLY A 98 14.43 -0.07 -3.21
CA GLY A 98 13.48 -0.28 -2.13
C GLY A 98 12.18 -0.97 -2.54
N TRP A 99 12.03 -1.38 -3.81
CA TRP A 99 10.80 -1.98 -4.35
C TRP A 99 11.07 -3.15 -5.29
N TYR A 100 10.28 -4.21 -5.15
CA TYR A 100 10.27 -5.38 -6.01
C TYR A 100 8.93 -5.50 -6.76
N GLN A 101 8.98 -5.52 -8.09
CA GLN A 101 7.82 -5.68 -8.96
C GLN A 101 7.52 -7.17 -9.17
N HIS A 102 6.70 -7.76 -8.30
CA HIS A 102 6.36 -9.17 -8.37
C HIS A 102 5.23 -9.43 -9.37
N ARG A 103 5.25 -10.57 -10.07
CA ARG A 103 4.17 -10.99 -10.98
C ARG A 103 3.62 -12.34 -10.57
N LEU A 104 2.45 -12.34 -9.92
CA LEU A 104 1.76 -13.54 -9.51
C LEU A 104 1.29 -14.34 -10.75
N LYS A 105 1.65 -15.62 -10.80
CA LYS A 105 1.15 -16.56 -11.82
C LYS A 105 0.09 -17.45 -11.19
N THR A 106 -1.03 -17.63 -11.88
CA THR A 106 -2.11 -18.55 -11.52
C THR A 106 -2.44 -19.46 -12.72
N PRO A 107 -3.24 -20.52 -12.53
CA PRO A 107 -3.75 -21.31 -13.67
C PRO A 107 -4.58 -20.49 -14.68
N HIS A 108 -5.03 -19.29 -14.30
CA HIS A 108 -5.90 -18.42 -15.09
C HIS A 108 -5.16 -17.26 -15.76
N GLY A 109 -3.84 -17.20 -15.62
CA GLY A 109 -3.00 -16.18 -16.25
C GLY A 109 -1.96 -15.59 -15.31
N GLN A 110 -1.36 -14.48 -15.73
CA GLN A 110 -0.40 -13.73 -14.92
C GLN A 110 -0.98 -12.36 -14.59
N ALA A 111 -0.93 -11.99 -13.32
CA ALA A 111 -1.35 -10.65 -12.90
C ALA A 111 -0.37 -9.57 -13.41
N PRO A 112 -0.83 -8.31 -13.56
CA PRO A 112 0.05 -7.15 -13.64
C PRO A 112 1.10 -7.11 -12.51
N PRO A 113 2.19 -6.34 -12.65
CA PRO A 113 3.16 -6.17 -11.58
C PRO A 113 2.51 -5.65 -10.30
N VAL A 114 2.86 -6.25 -9.18
CA VAL A 114 2.47 -5.81 -7.84
C VAL A 114 3.71 -5.28 -7.13
N PRO A 115 3.73 -4.02 -6.68
CA PRO A 115 4.84 -3.49 -5.91
C PRO A 115 4.86 -4.13 -4.52
N LEU A 116 5.97 -4.77 -4.17
CA LEU A 116 6.24 -5.23 -2.81
C LEU A 116 7.46 -4.48 -2.26
N ARG A 117 7.35 -3.97 -1.04
CA ARG A 117 8.44 -3.19 -0.43
C ARG A 117 9.63 -4.10 -0.11
N LEU A 118 10.83 -3.69 -0.53
CA LEU A 118 12.08 -4.27 -0.06
C LEU A 118 12.58 -3.42 1.11
N ALA A 119 12.59 -4.00 2.31
CA ALA A 119 13.07 -3.27 3.47
C ALA A 119 13.56 -4.22 4.57
N ASP A 120 14.53 -3.74 5.36
CA ASP A 120 15.03 -4.47 6.53
C ASP A 120 14.12 -4.25 7.74
N PHE A 121 12.96 -4.90 7.73
CA PHE A 121 12.01 -4.97 8.85
C PHE A 121 11.59 -6.41 9.11
N ALA A 122 11.27 -6.74 10.36
CA ALA A 122 10.48 -7.94 10.64
C ALA A 122 9.07 -7.74 10.07
N GLU A 123 8.79 -8.32 8.91
CA GLU A 123 7.48 -8.25 8.26
C GLU A 123 6.51 -9.19 8.98
N LEU A 124 5.42 -8.62 9.47
CA LEU A 124 4.37 -9.27 10.20
C LEU A 124 3.04 -8.96 9.52
N VAL A 125 2.08 -9.86 9.69
CA VAL A 125 0.68 -9.58 9.35
C VAL A 125 -0.05 -9.28 10.64
N GLU A 126 -1.00 -8.36 10.56
CA GLU A 126 -1.89 -8.01 11.65
C GLU A 126 -2.47 -9.28 12.33
N PRO A 127 -2.33 -9.40 13.66
CA PRO A 127 -2.94 -10.49 14.42
C PRO A 127 -4.46 -10.44 14.38
N ALA A 128 -5.10 -11.61 14.55
CA ALA A 128 -6.55 -11.71 14.67
C ALA A 128 -7.11 -10.79 15.77
N ALA A 129 -8.36 -10.35 15.58
CA ALA A 129 -9.06 -9.46 16.51
C ALA A 129 -8.99 -9.97 17.97
N GLY A 130 -8.74 -9.06 18.90
CA GLY A 130 -8.63 -9.36 20.33
C GLY A 130 -7.24 -9.83 20.80
N ALA A 131 -6.29 -10.08 19.90
CA ALA A 131 -4.90 -10.34 20.28
C ALA A 131 -4.16 -9.04 20.64
N VAL A 132 -3.17 -9.14 21.53
CA VAL A 132 -2.26 -8.02 21.81
C VAL A 132 -1.42 -7.73 20.57
N ARG A 133 -1.48 -6.50 20.08
CA ARG A 133 -0.74 -6.04 18.90
C ARG A 133 0.46 -5.21 19.35
N VAL A 134 1.67 -5.68 19.03
CA VAL A 134 2.93 -5.03 19.40
C VAL A 134 3.68 -4.63 18.14
N LEU A 135 4.04 -3.34 18.04
CA LEU A 135 4.89 -2.80 16.98
C LEU A 135 6.25 -2.44 17.56
N ALA A 136 7.15 -3.41 17.63
CA ALA A 136 8.52 -3.15 18.06
C ALA A 136 9.28 -2.32 17.00
N PRO A 137 10.15 -1.36 17.39
CA PRO A 137 11.05 -0.73 16.44
C PRO A 137 11.90 -1.78 15.70
N GLY A 138 11.95 -1.68 14.37
CA GLY A 138 12.53 -2.69 13.48
C GLY A 138 11.50 -3.67 12.91
N ALA A 139 10.21 -3.52 13.21
CA ALA A 139 9.12 -4.29 12.62
C ALA A 139 8.29 -3.48 11.62
N ALA A 140 7.63 -4.21 10.72
CA ALA A 140 6.61 -3.73 9.82
C ALA A 140 5.39 -4.65 9.95
N ILE A 141 4.20 -4.08 10.10
CA ILE A 141 2.94 -4.81 10.18
C ILE A 141 2.09 -4.42 8.97
N THR A 142 1.68 -5.40 8.18
CA THR A 142 0.63 -5.22 7.19
C THR A 142 -0.71 -5.59 7.81
N GLY A 143 -1.64 -4.63 7.88
CA GLY A 143 -2.98 -4.82 8.41
C GLY A 143 -4.07 -4.41 7.44
N THR A 144 -5.31 -4.70 7.81
CA THR A 144 -6.50 -4.43 6.99
C THR A 144 -7.61 -3.84 7.85
N LEU A 145 -8.00 -2.60 7.55
CA LEU A 145 -9.22 -2.01 8.11
C LEU A 145 -10.42 -2.60 7.37
N SER A 146 -10.94 -3.71 7.88
CA SER A 146 -11.94 -4.52 7.18
C SER A 146 -13.37 -4.03 7.39
N THR A 147 -13.59 -3.17 8.38
CA THR A 147 -14.91 -2.63 8.73
C THR A 147 -14.92 -1.10 8.80
N PRO A 148 -16.03 -0.44 8.42
CA PRO A 148 -16.14 1.01 8.51
C PRO A 148 -15.92 1.51 9.94
N GLY A 149 -15.08 2.55 10.09
CA GLY A 149 -14.74 3.13 11.40
C GLY A 149 -13.81 2.28 12.27
N GLU A 150 -13.22 1.21 11.71
CA GLU A 150 -12.22 0.40 12.41
C GLU A 150 -10.99 1.25 12.78
N ILE A 151 -10.49 0.99 14.00
CA ILE A 151 -9.27 1.61 14.52
C ILE A 151 -8.36 0.48 14.98
N ASP A 152 -7.20 0.38 14.35
CA ASP A 152 -6.16 -0.54 14.77
C ASP A 152 -5.22 0.14 15.76
N GLU A 153 -4.93 -0.54 16.86
CA GLU A 153 -4.08 -0.05 17.93
C GLU A 153 -2.89 -0.99 18.16
N TYR A 154 -1.68 -0.43 18.15
CA TYR A 154 -0.42 -1.15 18.32
C TYR A 154 0.40 -0.58 19.47
N SER A 155 0.80 -1.41 20.42
CA SER A 155 1.65 -0.99 21.54
C SER A 155 3.13 -1.02 21.17
N PHE A 156 3.92 -0.06 21.64
CA PHE A 156 5.39 -0.08 21.54
C PHE A 156 6.05 0.46 22.81
N LEU A 157 7.20 -0.11 23.15
CA LEU A 157 8.03 0.35 24.26
C LEU A 157 9.10 1.32 23.74
N ALA A 158 9.27 2.45 24.41
CA ALA A 158 10.31 3.41 24.06
C ALA A 158 10.95 4.08 25.28
N LYS A 159 12.14 4.63 25.09
CA LYS A 159 12.92 5.36 26.10
C LYS A 159 12.96 6.85 25.78
N ALA A 160 12.97 7.68 26.81
CA ALA A 160 13.09 9.12 26.73
C ALA A 160 14.27 9.54 25.84
N GLY A 161 14.02 10.51 24.96
CA GLY A 161 15.01 11.03 24.02
C GLY A 161 15.20 10.21 22.76
N GLN A 162 14.66 8.98 22.65
CA GLN A 162 14.63 8.25 21.39
C GLN A 162 13.79 9.02 20.35
N MET A 163 14.21 8.95 19.09
CA MET A 163 13.41 9.38 17.95
C MET A 163 12.89 8.13 17.24
N VAL A 164 11.58 7.91 17.24
CA VAL A 164 10.94 6.79 16.54
C VAL A 164 10.23 7.33 15.32
N ARG A 165 10.59 6.84 14.13
CA ARG A 165 9.84 7.08 12.91
C ARG A 165 8.75 6.04 12.76
N PHE A 166 7.53 6.49 12.56
CA PHE A 166 6.40 5.68 12.11
C PHE A 166 6.05 6.07 10.67
N GLU A 167 5.79 5.07 9.84
CA GLU A 167 5.30 5.26 8.46
C GLU A 167 4.15 4.28 8.24
N ALA A 168 2.99 4.80 7.83
CA ALA A 168 1.87 4.01 7.36
C ALA A 168 1.68 4.32 5.89
N ILE A 169 1.94 3.31 5.05
CA ILE A 169 1.76 3.43 3.61
C ILE A 169 0.58 2.57 3.15
N SER A 170 -0.24 3.13 2.27
CA SER A 170 -1.31 2.47 1.54
C SER A 170 -1.23 2.82 0.05
N ALA A 171 -1.13 4.11 -0.28
CA ALA A 171 -1.01 4.58 -1.66
C ALA A 171 0.26 4.02 -2.32
N GLU A 172 1.41 4.04 -1.64
CA GLU A 172 2.66 3.48 -2.15
C GLU A 172 2.60 1.95 -2.39
N ILE A 173 1.72 1.21 -1.70
CA ILE A 173 1.52 -0.24 -1.89
C ILE A 173 0.33 -0.56 -2.81
N GLY A 174 -0.27 0.46 -3.43
CA GLY A 174 -1.31 0.32 -4.45
C GLY A 174 -2.72 0.16 -3.91
N THR A 175 -2.97 0.54 -2.66
CA THR A 175 -4.29 0.53 -2.02
C THR A 175 -4.78 1.96 -1.73
N TRP A 176 -6.06 2.09 -1.41
CA TRP A 176 -6.78 3.38 -1.42
C TRP A 176 -7.14 3.91 -0.03
N LEU A 177 -6.48 3.40 1.01
CA LEU A 177 -6.71 3.87 2.36
C LEU A 177 -5.98 5.20 2.57
N ASP A 178 -6.62 6.15 3.27
CA ASP A 178 -6.02 7.36 3.82
C ASP A 178 -5.65 7.11 5.30
N PRO A 179 -4.45 6.57 5.59
CA PRO A 179 -4.07 6.19 6.95
C PRO A 179 -3.78 7.40 7.84
N VAL A 180 -4.64 7.65 8.82
CA VAL A 180 -4.36 8.66 9.85
C VAL A 180 -3.65 8.01 11.05
N LEU A 181 -2.39 8.41 11.28
CA LEU A 181 -1.57 7.95 12.38
C LEU A 181 -1.70 8.86 13.61
N ARG A 182 -1.94 8.26 14.78
CA ARG A 182 -1.91 8.94 16.08
C ARG A 182 -0.98 8.21 17.05
N ILE A 183 -0.20 8.96 17.83
CA ILE A 183 0.54 8.42 18.98
C ILE A 183 -0.23 8.78 20.25
N ILE A 184 -0.56 7.78 21.04
CA ILE A 184 -1.30 7.87 22.29
C ILE A 184 -0.37 7.48 23.45
N ASP A 185 -0.34 8.30 24.50
CA ASP A 185 0.44 8.00 25.70
C ASP A 185 -0.31 7.06 26.67
N LYS A 186 0.30 6.84 27.84
CA LYS A 186 -0.22 6.00 28.92
C LYS A 186 -1.50 6.55 29.57
N ASP A 187 -1.75 7.85 29.45
CA ASP A 187 -2.89 8.56 30.04
C ASP A 187 -4.03 8.72 29.01
N ASP A 188 -3.97 7.96 27.91
CA ASP A 188 -4.87 7.99 26.75
C ASP A 188 -4.89 9.33 26.00
N LYS A 189 -3.86 10.15 26.16
CA LYS A 189 -3.74 11.43 25.46
C LYS A 189 -3.03 11.25 24.13
N GLN A 190 -3.59 11.88 23.09
CA GLN A 190 -2.90 12.03 21.81
C GLN A 190 -1.72 13.01 21.96
N VAL A 191 -0.52 12.53 21.64
CA VAL A 191 0.73 13.30 21.72
C VAL A 191 1.36 13.59 20.35
N ALA A 192 0.92 12.93 19.29
CA ALA A 192 1.27 13.25 17.90
C ALA A 192 0.19 12.74 16.92
N ILE A 193 0.09 13.38 15.76
CA ILE A 193 -0.81 12.99 14.67
C ILE A 193 -0.25 13.41 13.31
N ASN A 194 -0.43 12.58 12.29
CA ASN A 194 -0.23 12.93 10.88
C ASN A 194 -1.09 12.01 10.00
N ASP A 195 -1.60 12.56 8.91
CA ASP A 195 -2.43 11.89 7.89
C ASP A 195 -1.75 11.94 6.51
N ASP A 196 -1.07 13.04 6.15
CA ASP A 196 -0.41 13.15 4.84
C ASP A 196 1.12 13.27 4.89
N PHE A 197 1.81 12.68 3.92
CA PHE A 197 3.26 12.80 3.76
C PHE A 197 3.69 12.63 2.31
N GLY A 198 4.75 13.35 1.92
CA GLY A 198 5.39 13.16 0.61
C GLY A 198 4.55 13.55 -0.61
N GLY A 199 3.45 14.29 -0.40
CA GLY A 199 2.48 14.61 -1.46
C GLY A 199 1.53 13.45 -1.79
N THR A 200 1.37 12.51 -0.86
CA THR A 200 0.46 11.36 -0.93
C THR A 200 -0.41 11.34 0.33
N LEU A 201 -1.44 10.49 0.31
CA LEU A 201 -2.28 10.20 1.49
C LEU A 201 -1.58 9.29 2.52
N ASP A 202 -0.33 8.88 2.29
CA ASP A 202 0.41 8.06 3.25
C ASP A 202 0.88 8.92 4.43
N ALA A 203 0.84 8.39 5.66
CA ALA A 203 1.24 9.14 6.85
C ALA A 203 2.65 8.81 7.34
N ARG A 204 3.34 9.82 7.88
CA ARG A 204 4.64 9.66 8.55
C ARG A 204 4.75 10.55 9.79
N LEU A 205 5.27 9.98 10.87
CA LEU A 205 5.57 10.69 12.12
C LEU A 205 6.99 10.43 12.59
N ASP A 206 7.72 11.50 12.93
CA ASP A 206 8.98 11.42 13.66
C ASP A 206 8.72 11.85 15.12
N PHE A 207 8.60 10.86 16.00
CA PHE A 207 8.20 11.06 17.39
C PHE A 207 9.40 11.05 18.33
N LYS A 208 9.69 12.21 18.94
CA LYS A 208 10.67 12.32 20.04
C LYS A 208 10.00 11.90 21.34
N VAL A 209 10.45 10.78 21.89
CA VAL A 209 9.86 10.15 23.07
C VAL A 209 10.13 11.03 24.31
N PRO A 210 9.09 11.54 25.00
CA PRO A 210 9.27 12.46 26.12
C PRO A 210 9.67 11.77 27.42
N ALA A 211 9.21 10.54 27.64
CA ALA A 211 9.46 9.75 28.84
C ALA A 211 9.53 8.26 28.51
N ASP A 212 10.26 7.49 29.32
CA ASP A 212 10.26 6.03 29.25
C ASP A 212 8.85 5.49 29.45
N GLY A 213 8.47 4.49 28.65
CA GLY A 213 7.20 3.80 28.83
C GLY A 213 6.63 3.18 27.56
N THR A 214 5.43 2.63 27.74
CA THR A 214 4.63 2.09 26.64
C THR A 214 3.75 3.19 26.06
N TYR A 215 3.80 3.31 24.74
CA TYR A 215 2.94 4.18 23.94
C TYR A 215 2.13 3.30 22.99
N ARG A 216 1.08 3.88 22.39
CA ARG A 216 0.24 3.20 21.40
C ARG A 216 0.20 4.00 20.11
N VAL A 217 0.30 3.31 18.98
CA VAL A 217 0.00 3.86 17.66
C VAL A 217 -1.43 3.48 17.34
N ARG A 218 -2.29 4.45 17.06
CA ARG A 218 -3.62 4.23 16.48
C ARG A 218 -3.58 4.56 15.00
N LEU A 219 -4.21 3.72 14.19
CA LEU A 219 -4.38 3.90 12.76
C LEU A 219 -5.86 3.71 12.41
N HIS A 220 -6.39 4.62 11.59
CA HIS A 220 -7.75 4.55 11.07
C HIS A 220 -7.81 5.20 9.69
N ASN A 221 -8.90 5.00 8.97
CA ASN A 221 -9.16 5.67 7.69
C ASN A 221 -9.63 7.12 7.92
N GLY A 222 -8.96 8.10 7.30
CA GLY A 222 -9.28 9.52 7.36
C GLY A 222 -10.60 9.90 6.72
N THR A 223 -11.03 9.17 5.67
CA THR A 223 -12.32 9.41 5.00
C THR A 223 -13.52 8.99 5.85
N GLY A 224 -13.29 8.16 6.88
CA GLY A 224 -14.31 7.70 7.82
C GLY A 224 -15.35 6.73 7.24
N ILE A 225 -15.23 6.30 5.98
CA ILE A 225 -16.28 5.51 5.29
C ILE A 225 -15.78 4.19 4.69
N ASP A 226 -14.48 3.96 4.44
CA ASP A 226 -14.06 2.75 3.71
C ASP A 226 -13.30 1.75 4.58
N GLY A 227 -13.99 0.67 4.94
CA GLY A 227 -13.38 -0.55 5.43
C GLY A 227 -13.76 -1.73 4.53
N SER A 228 -12.76 -2.35 3.92
CA SER A 228 -12.91 -3.47 3.00
C SER A 228 -11.64 -4.33 3.01
N LEU A 229 -11.69 -5.50 2.36
CA LEU A 229 -10.55 -6.42 2.31
C LEU A 229 -9.33 -5.86 1.56
N ASP A 230 -9.47 -4.76 0.82
CA ASP A 230 -8.41 -4.04 0.12
C ASP A 230 -8.03 -2.70 0.78
N SER A 231 -8.65 -2.34 1.91
CA SER A 231 -8.20 -1.25 2.80
C SER A 231 -6.96 -1.67 3.61
N VAL A 232 -5.88 -2.01 2.91
CA VAL A 232 -4.63 -2.50 3.49
C VAL A 232 -3.68 -1.34 3.75
N TYR A 233 -2.93 -1.42 4.83
CA TYR A 233 -1.79 -0.54 5.12
C TYR A 233 -0.56 -1.36 5.48
N ARG A 234 0.61 -0.75 5.36
CA ARG A 234 1.87 -1.23 5.96
C ARG A 234 2.40 -0.20 6.94
N LEU A 235 2.32 -0.52 8.23
CA LEU A 235 2.80 0.29 9.34
C LEU A 235 4.19 -0.15 9.77
N THR A 236 5.16 0.76 9.76
CA THR A 236 6.51 0.49 10.24
C THR A 236 6.84 1.33 11.47
N ALA A 237 7.74 0.81 12.31
CA ALA A 237 8.39 1.58 13.36
C ALA A 237 9.90 1.42 13.25
N ARG A 238 10.65 2.53 13.26
CA ARG A 238 12.11 2.52 13.21
C ARG A 238 12.69 3.49 14.22
N LEU A 239 13.65 3.03 15.03
CA LEU A 239 14.51 3.95 15.77
C LEU A 239 15.38 4.71 14.77
N GLN A 240 15.25 6.03 14.74
CA GLN A 240 16.18 6.83 13.97
C GLN A 240 17.54 6.81 14.65
N GLN A 241 18.55 6.42 13.88
CA GLN A 241 19.94 6.66 14.24
C GLN A 241 20.34 8.04 13.71
N PRO A 242 21.20 8.78 14.42
CA PRO A 242 21.78 10.01 13.88
C PRO A 242 22.44 9.72 12.52
N GLY A 243 22.00 10.42 11.48
CA GLY A 243 22.50 10.26 10.12
C GLY A 243 21.67 11.03 9.10
N PHE A 244 22.21 11.25 7.91
CA PHE A 244 21.47 11.83 6.78
C PHE A 244 21.81 11.07 5.51
N THR A 245 20.85 10.99 4.58
CA THR A 245 21.08 10.53 3.21
C THR A 245 20.86 11.70 2.28
N LEU A 246 21.85 12.00 1.44
CA LEU A 246 21.74 13.02 0.39
C LEU A 246 21.38 12.33 -0.93
N SER A 247 20.22 12.67 -1.49
CA SER A 247 19.81 12.22 -2.81
C SER A 247 19.71 13.42 -3.75
N LEU A 248 20.49 13.41 -4.84
CA LEU A 248 20.34 14.39 -5.92
C LEU A 248 19.34 13.84 -6.95
N PRO A 249 18.29 14.59 -7.33
CA PRO A 249 17.41 14.17 -8.43
C PRO A 249 18.25 14.01 -9.70
N ARG A 250 18.10 12.89 -10.40
CA ARG A 250 18.82 12.64 -11.66
C ARG A 250 18.49 13.77 -12.64
N PRO A 251 19.49 14.49 -13.18
CA PRO A 251 19.22 15.52 -14.18
C PRO A 251 18.56 14.88 -15.40
N SER A 252 17.40 15.39 -15.80
CA SER A 252 16.73 14.96 -17.02
C SER A 252 17.63 15.29 -18.20
N ARG A 253 18.19 14.25 -18.86
CA ARG A 253 18.83 14.43 -20.17
C ARG A 253 17.72 14.70 -21.18
N ARG A 254 17.39 15.97 -21.41
CA ARG A 254 16.69 16.35 -22.64
C ARG A 254 17.63 16.07 -23.81
N PRO A 255 17.20 15.36 -24.86
CA PRO A 255 17.98 15.26 -26.09
C PRO A 255 18.09 16.68 -26.67
N SER A 256 19.30 17.24 -26.74
CA SER A 256 19.56 18.40 -27.57
C SER A 256 19.44 17.95 -29.02
N GLY A 257 18.41 18.43 -29.73
CA GLY A 257 18.24 18.16 -31.15
C GLY A 257 19.43 18.69 -31.95
N ALA A 258 20.35 17.81 -32.33
CA ALA A 258 21.29 18.09 -33.39
C ALA A 258 20.57 17.81 -34.72
N LYS A 259 20.48 18.84 -35.57
CA LYS A 259 19.98 18.72 -36.94
C LYS A 259 21.03 17.97 -37.76
N PRO A 260 20.70 16.91 -38.51
CA PRO A 260 21.67 16.23 -39.37
C PRO A 260 22.10 17.13 -40.54
N PRO A 261 23.32 16.91 -41.08
CA PRO A 261 23.91 17.70 -42.17
C PRO A 261 23.13 17.62 -43.48
#